data_AF-A0A090X280-F1
#
_entry.id   AF-A0A090X280-F1
#
_cell.length_a   1.000
_cell.length_b   1.000
_cell.length_c   1.000
_cell.angle_alpha   90.00
_cell.angle_beta   90.00
_cell.angle_gamma   90.00
#
_symmetry.space_group_name_H-M   'P 1'
#
loop_
_entity.id
_entity.type
_entity.pdbx_description
1 polymer ?
#
loop_
_entity_poly.entity_id
_entity_poly.type
_entity_poly.pdbx_seq_one_letter_code
_entity_poly.pdbx_strand_id
1 'polypeptide(L)'
;MDGASGTNWLNQLTSNSVQGAAFAPAWAVSAYKNEPMDPLDSRNYYPHPITGVQALRNVPLRASAMIAIVDDYQTLYYEEPTTLYNKFHGTAWGGFGYWKHHTNHDIYASESLLPDGTAFSSKNITINRLADVILMQAECKIKTGQVDDALDLINDIRKRWGLVLLGSAGSDLGHSYDDEAYTAQSLMQHLMRVEKPLETSIEGNNIRF
;
A
#
# COMPACT_ATOMS: atom_id res chain seq x y z
N MET A 1 -25.94 6.02 28.78
CA MET A 1 -26.40 5.89 27.39
C MET A 1 -25.26 6.41 26.55
N ASP A 2 -24.29 5.55 26.30
CA ASP A 2 -23.03 5.95 25.71
C ASP A 2 -23.25 6.07 24.20
N GLY A 3 -23.07 7.27 23.67
CA GLY A 3 -23.33 7.62 22.26
C GLY A 3 -22.38 6.94 21.26
N ALA A 4 -22.15 5.64 21.41
CA ALA A 4 -21.33 4.82 20.53
C ALA A 4 -22.11 4.53 19.23
N SER A 5 -22.16 5.51 18.35
CA SER A 5 -22.27 5.24 16.91
C SER A 5 -20.94 4.62 16.47
N GLY A 6 -20.74 3.32 16.72
CA GLY A 6 -19.50 2.61 16.39
C GLY A 6 -19.52 1.92 15.02
N THR A 7 -20.59 2.09 14.23
CA THR A 7 -20.70 1.49 12.91
C THR A 7 -19.68 2.09 11.94
N ASN A 8 -18.74 1.28 11.45
CA ASN A 8 -17.76 1.70 10.45
C ASN A 8 -18.10 1.08 9.09
N TRP A 9 -18.74 1.87 8.23
CA TRP A 9 -19.13 1.42 6.89
C TRP A 9 -17.94 1.13 5.97
N LEU A 10 -16.82 1.84 6.13
CA LEU A 10 -15.63 1.59 5.31
C LEU A 10 -15.01 0.23 5.63
N ASN A 11 -15.01 -0.17 6.91
CA ASN A 11 -14.64 -1.52 7.31
C ASN A 11 -15.54 -2.56 6.65
N GLN A 12 -16.86 -2.42 6.77
CA GLN A 12 -17.80 -3.37 6.19
C GLN A 12 -17.67 -3.49 4.67
N LEU A 13 -17.44 -2.39 3.96
CA LEU A 13 -17.27 -2.42 2.51
C LEU A 13 -15.97 -3.10 2.10
N THR A 14 -14.88 -2.93 2.86
CA THR A 14 -13.55 -3.46 2.49
C THR A 14 -13.28 -4.88 3.02
N SER A 15 -14.02 -5.34 4.03
CA SER A 15 -13.85 -6.67 4.62
C SER A 15 -14.78 -7.75 4.04
N ASN A 16 -15.91 -7.36 3.44
CA ASN A 16 -16.89 -8.31 2.90
C ASN A 16 -16.56 -8.78 1.48
N SER A 17 -17.16 -9.90 1.07
CA SER A 17 -17.01 -10.50 -0.28
C SER A 17 -18.33 -10.53 -1.05
N VAL A 18 -19.21 -9.55 -0.78
CA VAL A 18 -20.56 -9.44 -1.38
C VAL A 18 -20.61 -8.43 -2.52
N GLN A 19 -21.69 -8.47 -3.30
CA GLN A 19 -21.98 -7.46 -4.32
C GLN A 19 -21.98 -6.05 -3.71
N GLY A 20 -21.13 -5.16 -4.22
CA GLY A 20 -20.94 -3.80 -3.71
C GLY A 20 -19.82 -3.63 -2.68
N ALA A 21 -19.12 -4.71 -2.31
CA ALA A 21 -17.89 -4.63 -1.53
C ALA A 21 -16.77 -3.93 -2.33
N ALA A 22 -15.93 -3.19 -1.62
CA ALA A 22 -14.75 -2.53 -2.15
C ALA A 22 -13.54 -3.47 -2.05
N PHE A 23 -13.39 -4.39 -3.00
CA PHE A 23 -12.16 -5.15 -3.20
C PHE A 23 -11.24 -4.45 -4.20
N ALA A 24 -9.97 -4.84 -4.22
CA ALA A 24 -8.99 -4.25 -5.11
C ALA A 24 -9.15 -4.78 -6.55
N PRO A 25 -9.18 -3.90 -7.57
CA PRO A 25 -9.20 -4.33 -8.96
C PRO A 25 -7.85 -4.95 -9.38
N ALA A 26 -7.88 -5.80 -10.41
CA ALA A 26 -6.68 -6.51 -10.89
C ALA A 26 -5.51 -5.57 -11.23
N TRP A 27 -5.80 -4.40 -11.80
CA TRP A 27 -4.76 -3.42 -12.14
C TRP A 27 -4.06 -2.86 -10.89
N ALA A 28 -4.79 -2.64 -9.79
CA ALA A 28 -4.22 -2.12 -8.56
C ALA A 28 -3.36 -3.17 -7.88
N VAL A 29 -3.85 -4.41 -7.83
CA VAL A 29 -3.09 -5.59 -7.36
C VAL A 29 -1.78 -5.72 -8.14
N SER A 30 -1.86 -5.63 -9.47
CA SER A 30 -0.69 -5.67 -10.35
C SER A 30 0.28 -4.50 -10.08
N ALA A 31 -0.24 -3.29 -9.91
CA ALA A 31 0.58 -2.12 -9.65
C ALA A 31 1.35 -2.23 -8.33
N TYR A 32 0.69 -2.62 -7.23
CA TYR A 32 1.35 -2.86 -5.94
C TYR A 32 2.36 -4.01 -6.00
N LYS A 33 2.01 -5.12 -6.65
CA LYS A 33 2.88 -6.30 -6.72
C LYS A 33 4.16 -6.02 -7.49
N ASN A 34 4.08 -5.20 -8.53
CA ASN A 34 5.18 -4.96 -9.47
C ASN A 34 5.99 -3.69 -9.16
N GLU A 35 5.82 -3.04 -8.01
CA GLU A 35 6.70 -1.93 -7.65
C GLU A 35 8.14 -2.44 -7.46
N PRO A 36 9.14 -1.74 -8.03
CA PRO A 36 10.52 -2.19 -7.95
C PRO A 36 11.04 -2.03 -6.52
N MET A 37 11.33 -3.16 -5.88
CA MET A 37 11.97 -3.22 -4.56
C MET A 37 13.45 -2.86 -4.67
N ASP A 38 13.94 -2.08 -3.71
CA ASP A 38 15.35 -1.75 -3.61
C ASP A 38 16.16 -2.98 -3.13
N PRO A 39 17.08 -3.54 -3.95
CA PRO A 39 17.93 -4.65 -3.53
C PRO A 39 18.95 -4.28 -2.44
N LEU A 40 19.19 -2.98 -2.20
CA LEU A 40 20.10 -2.56 -1.12
C LEU A 40 19.39 -2.47 0.24
N ASP A 41 18.06 -2.48 0.26
CA ASP A 41 17.28 -2.44 1.50
C ASP A 41 17.11 -3.84 2.10
N SER A 42 17.79 -4.06 3.22
CA SER A 42 17.72 -5.31 3.99
C SER A 42 16.29 -5.72 4.40
N ARG A 43 15.34 -4.77 4.53
CA ARG A 43 13.93 -5.04 4.88
C ARG A 43 13.17 -5.77 3.77
N ASN A 44 13.67 -5.71 2.54
CA ASN A 44 13.11 -6.46 1.41
C ASN A 44 13.51 -7.93 1.41
N TYR A 45 14.33 -8.37 2.37
CA TYR A 45 14.76 -9.76 2.48
C TYR A 45 14.14 -10.43 3.69
N TYR A 46 13.91 -11.74 3.56
CA TYR A 46 13.45 -12.59 4.65
C TYR A 46 14.20 -13.92 4.63
N PRO A 47 14.40 -14.57 5.80
CA PRO A 47 15.01 -15.88 5.84
C PRO A 47 14.05 -16.91 5.23
N HIS A 48 14.44 -17.54 4.14
CA HIS A 48 13.60 -18.53 3.48
C HIS A 48 13.36 -19.73 4.42
N PRO A 49 12.11 -20.16 4.66
CA PRO A 49 11.78 -21.13 5.72
C PRO A 49 12.42 -22.51 5.52
N ILE A 50 12.77 -22.86 4.28
CA ILE A 50 13.39 -24.16 3.95
C ILE A 50 14.92 -24.09 3.92
N THR A 51 15.50 -23.04 3.33
CA THR A 51 16.95 -22.99 3.05
C THR A 51 17.71 -22.16 4.08
N GLY A 52 17.02 -21.31 4.85
CA GLY A 52 17.62 -20.37 5.79
C GLY A 52 18.38 -19.21 5.14
N VAL A 53 18.49 -19.20 3.80
CA VAL A 53 19.16 -18.14 3.04
C VAL A 53 18.22 -16.94 2.91
N GLN A 54 18.79 -15.74 2.96
CA GLN A 54 18.04 -14.51 2.71
C GLN A 54 17.51 -14.51 1.27
N ALA A 55 16.19 -14.50 1.14
CA ALA A 55 15.49 -14.41 -0.14
C ALA A 55 14.77 -13.06 -0.23
N LEU A 56 14.69 -12.51 -1.44
CA LEU A 56 13.89 -11.31 -1.68
C LEU A 56 12.41 -11.64 -1.43
N ARG A 57 11.68 -10.70 -0.82
CA ARG A 57 10.23 -10.78 -0.69
C ARG A 57 9.59 -10.91 -2.08
N ASN A 58 8.47 -11.61 -2.12
CA ASN A 58 7.59 -11.75 -3.28
C ASN A 58 6.86 -10.46 -3.64
N VAL A 59 6.58 -9.61 -2.65
CA VAL A 59 5.79 -8.39 -2.77
C VAL A 59 6.46 -7.27 -1.97
N PRO A 60 6.40 -6.01 -2.46
CA PRO A 60 6.98 -4.87 -1.76
C PRO A 60 6.38 -4.63 -0.37
N LEU A 61 7.09 -3.89 0.48
CA LEU A 61 6.59 -3.51 1.81
C LEU A 61 5.32 -2.66 1.72
N ARG A 62 5.23 -1.77 0.71
CA ARG A 62 4.02 -0.97 0.45
C ARG A 62 2.83 -1.88 0.16
N ALA A 63 2.99 -2.84 -0.74
CA ALA A 63 1.95 -3.83 -1.05
C ALA A 63 1.53 -4.59 0.22
N SER A 64 2.50 -5.14 0.95
CA SER A 64 2.29 -5.90 2.19
C SER A 64 1.46 -5.12 3.23
N ALA A 65 1.66 -3.80 3.35
CA ALA A 65 0.98 -2.94 4.30
C ALA A 65 -0.42 -2.52 3.84
N MET A 66 -0.59 -2.25 2.54
CA MET A 66 -1.79 -1.57 2.01
C MET A 66 -2.86 -2.54 1.49
N ILE A 67 -2.44 -3.69 0.97
CA ILE A 67 -3.32 -4.62 0.26
C ILE A 67 -2.95 -6.08 0.59
N ALA A 68 -3.97 -6.91 0.85
CA ALA A 68 -3.82 -8.35 0.97
C ALA A 68 -3.92 -8.97 -0.41
N ILE A 69 -2.86 -9.66 -0.85
CA ILE A 69 -2.75 -10.33 -2.14
C ILE A 69 -2.30 -11.77 -1.93
N VAL A 70 -2.82 -12.70 -2.74
CA VAL A 70 -2.53 -14.14 -2.60
C VAL A 70 -1.06 -14.47 -2.81
N ASP A 71 -0.27 -13.58 -3.39
CA ASP A 71 1.16 -13.83 -3.55
C ASP A 71 1.96 -13.51 -2.29
N ASP A 72 1.40 -12.83 -1.27
CA ASP A 72 2.10 -12.45 -0.03
C ASP A 72 2.08 -13.58 1.01
N TYR A 73 3.16 -14.37 1.03
CA TYR A 73 3.40 -15.47 1.97
C TYR A 73 3.95 -15.03 3.34
N GLN A 74 4.49 -13.82 3.45
CA GLN A 74 5.29 -13.39 4.61
C GLN A 74 4.51 -12.52 5.57
N THR A 75 3.48 -11.81 5.08
CA THR A 75 2.63 -10.96 5.92
C THR A 75 1.35 -11.70 6.29
N LEU A 76 1.01 -11.63 7.57
CA LEU A 76 -0.27 -12.17 8.05
C LEU A 76 -1.41 -11.25 7.62
N TYR A 77 -2.54 -11.88 7.32
CA TYR A 77 -3.82 -11.25 7.08
C TYR A 77 -4.86 -12.02 7.89
N TYR A 78 -5.25 -11.44 9.03
CA TYR A 78 -6.05 -12.11 10.06
C TYR A 78 -5.37 -13.35 10.67
N GLU A 79 -4.20 -13.14 11.28
CA GLU A 79 -3.39 -14.17 11.98
C GLU A 79 -2.88 -15.34 11.11
N GLU A 80 -3.26 -15.41 9.83
CA GLU A 80 -2.84 -16.42 8.88
C GLU A 80 -2.11 -15.80 7.68
N PRO A 81 -1.18 -16.51 7.02
CA PRO A 81 -0.65 -16.08 5.73
C PRO A 81 -1.80 -15.86 4.73
N THR A 82 -1.68 -14.81 3.90
CA THR A 82 -2.73 -14.42 2.95
C THR A 82 -3.18 -15.57 2.03
N THR A 83 -2.28 -16.53 1.79
CA THR A 83 -2.48 -17.67 0.89
C THR A 83 -3.29 -18.81 1.49
N LEU A 84 -3.33 -18.87 2.83
CA LEU A 84 -4.11 -19.84 3.58
C LEU A 84 -5.48 -19.27 3.98
N TYR A 85 -5.60 -17.95 3.99
CA TYR A 85 -6.84 -17.29 4.35
C TYR A 85 -7.96 -17.60 3.34
N ASN A 86 -9.06 -18.17 3.83
CA ASN A 86 -10.18 -18.70 3.03
C ASN A 86 -11.09 -17.59 2.44
N LYS A 87 -10.48 -16.59 1.79
CA LYS A 87 -11.12 -15.59 0.92
C LYS A 87 -10.50 -15.52 -0.48
N PHE A 88 -9.32 -16.12 -0.66
CA PHE A 88 -8.60 -16.15 -1.92
C PHE A 88 -8.80 -17.50 -2.61
N HIS A 89 -9.95 -17.69 -3.27
CA HIS A 89 -10.24 -18.90 -4.05
C HIS A 89 -10.99 -18.60 -5.35
N GLY A 90 -10.89 -19.47 -6.35
CA GLY A 90 -11.39 -19.20 -7.71
C GLY A 90 -12.91 -19.04 -7.85
N THR A 91 -13.67 -19.40 -6.83
CA THR A 91 -15.14 -19.20 -6.75
C THR A 91 -15.54 -18.04 -5.83
N ALA A 92 -14.57 -17.40 -5.16
CA ALA A 92 -14.83 -16.23 -4.34
C ALA A 92 -15.16 -15.05 -5.24
N TRP A 93 -16.27 -14.38 -4.97
CA TRP A 93 -16.64 -13.15 -5.68
C TRP A 93 -15.75 -11.95 -5.30
N GLY A 94 -14.98 -12.06 -4.21
CA GLY A 94 -14.27 -10.96 -3.52
C GLY A 94 -12.96 -10.45 -4.15
N GLY A 95 -12.75 -10.64 -5.45
CA GLY A 95 -11.71 -9.94 -6.20
C GLY A 95 -10.28 -10.50 -6.08
N PHE A 96 -9.34 -9.80 -6.72
CA PHE A 96 -7.94 -10.20 -6.84
C PHE A 96 -7.08 -9.82 -5.61
N GLY A 97 -7.64 -8.98 -4.73
CA GLY A 97 -6.99 -8.50 -3.51
C GLY A 97 -7.96 -7.73 -2.63
N TYR A 98 -7.61 -7.57 -1.35
CA TYR A 98 -8.45 -6.88 -0.36
C TYR A 98 -7.69 -5.75 0.31
N TRP A 99 -8.36 -4.64 0.58
CA TRP A 99 -7.70 -3.49 1.20
C TRP A 99 -7.50 -3.67 2.71
N LYS A 100 -6.34 -3.26 3.22
CA LYS A 100 -5.97 -3.38 4.63
C LYS A 100 -6.31 -2.15 5.47
N HIS A 101 -6.38 -0.96 4.86
CA HIS A 101 -6.53 0.34 5.54
C HIS A 101 -7.63 0.38 6.61
N HIS A 102 -8.83 -0.07 6.24
CA HIS A 102 -10.02 0.05 7.09
C HIS A 102 -10.39 -1.25 7.80
N THR A 103 -9.55 -2.29 7.73
CA THR A 103 -9.82 -3.62 8.28
C THR A 103 -8.95 -3.94 9.49
N ASN A 104 -9.47 -4.72 10.45
CA ASN A 104 -8.77 -5.10 11.68
C ASN A 104 -7.91 -6.37 11.50
N HIS A 105 -7.39 -6.56 10.29
CA HIS A 105 -6.60 -7.72 9.88
C HIS A 105 -5.33 -7.95 10.70
N ASP A 106 -4.89 -6.93 11.44
CA ASP A 106 -3.68 -6.87 12.25
C ASP A 106 -3.92 -7.23 13.73
N ILE A 107 -5.17 -7.21 14.20
CA ILE A 107 -5.51 -7.36 15.63
C ILE A 107 -6.30 -8.64 15.90
N TYR A 108 -7.14 -9.07 14.95
CA TYR A 108 -8.03 -10.22 15.11
C TYR A 108 -7.81 -11.27 14.02
N ALA A 109 -8.25 -12.50 14.28
CA ALA A 109 -8.35 -13.58 13.28
C ALA A 109 -9.55 -13.46 12.32
N SER A 110 -10.51 -12.55 12.58
CA SER A 110 -11.55 -12.16 11.62
C SER A 110 -12.35 -10.95 12.11
N GLU A 111 -13.06 -10.25 11.22
CA GLU A 111 -14.01 -9.20 11.62
C GLU A 111 -15.23 -9.74 12.39
N SER A 112 -15.48 -11.05 12.38
CA SER A 112 -16.57 -11.63 13.19
C SER A 112 -16.23 -11.76 14.67
N LEU A 113 -14.96 -11.56 15.04
CA LEU A 113 -14.48 -11.62 16.42
C LEU A 113 -14.45 -10.25 17.11
N LEU A 114 -14.96 -9.21 16.45
CA LEU A 114 -15.09 -7.89 17.03
C LEU A 114 -16.01 -7.94 18.27
N PRO A 115 -15.60 -7.39 19.43
CA PRO A 115 -16.37 -7.45 20.68
C PRO A 115 -17.80 -6.91 20.57
N ASP A 116 -17.99 -5.87 19.75
CA ASP A 116 -19.26 -5.17 19.56
C ASP A 116 -20.01 -5.62 18.28
N GLY A 117 -19.52 -6.68 17.62
CA GLY A 117 -20.07 -7.24 16.38
C GLY A 117 -19.42 -6.71 15.10
N THR A 118 -19.66 -7.40 13.98
CA THR A 118 -19.02 -7.15 12.67
C THR A 118 -19.23 -5.76 12.12
N ALA A 119 -20.33 -5.10 12.50
CA ALA A 119 -20.64 -3.76 12.04
C ALA A 119 -19.82 -2.68 12.75
N PHE A 120 -19.27 -3.01 13.93
CA PHE A 120 -18.65 -2.09 14.86
C PHE A 120 -17.13 -2.26 14.83
N SER A 121 -16.43 -1.31 14.20
CA SER A 121 -14.97 -1.29 14.17
C SER A 121 -14.47 0.01 14.80
N SER A 122 -13.63 -0.12 15.82
CA SER A 122 -12.96 1.00 16.50
C SER A 122 -11.73 1.50 15.74
N LYS A 123 -11.47 0.99 14.53
CA LYS A 123 -10.34 1.43 13.71
C LYS A 123 -10.54 2.87 13.26
N ASN A 124 -9.57 3.72 13.59
CA ASN A 124 -9.58 5.14 13.23
C ASN A 124 -9.48 5.33 11.72
N ILE A 125 -10.34 6.19 11.18
CA ILE A 125 -10.26 6.61 9.77
C ILE A 125 -9.29 7.77 9.64
N THR A 126 -8.24 7.56 8.85
CA THR A 126 -7.24 8.61 8.57
C THR A 126 -7.77 9.53 7.49
N ILE A 127 -8.00 10.81 7.84
CA ILE A 127 -8.46 11.84 6.90
C ILE A 127 -7.29 12.53 6.21
N ASN A 128 -6.25 12.86 6.98
CA ASN A 128 -5.03 13.49 6.49
C ASN A 128 -3.83 12.75 7.06
N ARG A 129 -2.82 12.50 6.23
CA ARG A 129 -1.57 11.87 6.65
C ARG A 129 -0.38 12.57 6.02
N LEU A 130 0.75 12.50 6.71
CA LEU A 130 1.96 13.21 6.33
C LEU A 130 2.40 12.92 4.89
N ALA A 131 2.31 11.67 4.43
CA ALA A 131 2.76 11.32 3.09
C ALA A 131 1.92 12.00 1.99
N ASP A 132 0.61 12.19 2.18
CA ASP A 132 -0.20 12.91 1.20
C ASP A 132 0.20 14.39 1.13
N VAL A 133 0.50 15.01 2.28
CA VAL A 133 1.00 16.39 2.33
C VAL A 133 2.36 16.52 1.63
N ILE A 134 3.26 15.56 1.82
CA ILE A 134 4.56 15.50 1.13
C ILE A 134 4.35 15.38 -0.39
N LEU A 135 3.45 14.51 -0.85
CA LEU A 135 3.14 14.38 -2.28
C LEU A 135 2.48 15.63 -2.86
N MET A 136 1.62 16.33 -2.09
CA MET A 136 1.07 17.63 -2.49
C MET A 136 2.17 18.69 -2.61
N GLN A 137 3.14 18.69 -1.70
CA GLN A 137 4.30 19.59 -1.78
C GLN A 137 5.16 19.27 -3.00
N ALA A 138 5.42 17.99 -3.29
CA ALA A 138 6.12 17.56 -4.50
C ALA A 138 5.39 18.04 -5.76
N GLU A 139 4.06 17.90 -5.82
CA GLU A 139 3.26 18.41 -6.95
C GLU A 139 3.46 19.92 -7.18
N CYS A 140 3.44 20.72 -6.11
CA CYS A 140 3.69 22.16 -6.17
C CYS A 140 5.12 22.49 -6.65
N LYS A 141 6.10 21.72 -6.20
CA LYS A 141 7.50 21.88 -6.61
C LYS A 141 7.68 21.58 -8.11
N ILE A 142 7.06 20.52 -8.62
CA ILE A 142 7.05 20.22 -10.06
C ILE A 142 6.43 21.37 -10.86
N LYS A 143 5.27 21.88 -10.42
CA LYS A 143 4.56 22.99 -11.10
C LYS A 143 5.32 24.31 -11.10
N THR A 144 6.22 24.50 -10.13
CA THR A 144 7.06 25.70 -10.03
C THR A 144 8.46 25.51 -10.65
N GLY A 145 8.69 24.38 -11.33
CA GLY A 145 9.95 24.09 -12.02
C GLY A 145 11.08 23.59 -11.11
N GLN A 146 10.81 23.35 -9.82
CA GLN A 146 11.75 22.78 -8.86
C GLN A 146 11.66 21.25 -8.90
N VAL A 147 12.14 20.65 -10.00
CA VAL A 147 11.99 19.19 -10.26
C VAL A 147 12.84 18.36 -9.30
N ASP A 148 14.08 18.78 -9.03
CA ASP A 148 14.99 18.05 -8.14
C ASP A 148 14.45 17.99 -6.70
N ASP A 149 13.99 19.12 -6.15
CA ASP A 149 13.31 19.16 -4.85
C ASP A 149 12.08 18.24 -4.78
N ALA A 150 11.36 18.09 -5.90
CA ALA A 150 10.19 17.21 -5.95
C ALA A 150 10.59 15.73 -5.99
N LEU A 151 11.67 15.39 -6.69
CA LEU A 151 12.26 14.05 -6.68
C LEU A 151 12.64 13.64 -5.26
N ASP A 152 13.30 14.53 -4.51
CA ASP A 152 13.69 14.27 -3.13
C ASP A 152 12.48 13.92 -2.24
N LEU A 153 11.41 14.73 -2.31
CA LEU A 153 10.17 14.49 -1.55
C LEU A 153 9.48 13.17 -1.91
N ILE A 154 9.46 12.81 -3.20
CA ILE A 154 8.90 11.53 -3.65
C ILE A 154 9.79 10.37 -3.17
N ASN A 155 11.10 10.52 -3.29
CA ASN A 155 12.07 9.51 -2.89
C ASN A 155 12.06 9.27 -1.39
N ASP A 156 11.78 10.27 -0.54
CA ASP A 156 11.59 10.06 0.90
C ASP A 156 10.47 9.06 1.21
N ILE A 157 9.37 9.11 0.45
CA ILE A 157 8.27 8.15 0.58
C ILE A 157 8.69 6.78 0.04
N ARG A 158 9.40 6.73 -1.09
CA ARG A 158 9.89 5.47 -1.68
C ARG A 158 10.89 4.76 -0.76
N LYS A 159 11.81 5.50 -0.12
CA LYS A 159 12.74 5.02 0.92
C LYS A 159 12.00 4.37 2.09
N ARG A 160 10.89 4.97 2.55
CA ARG A 160 10.09 4.39 3.63
C ARG A 160 9.64 2.96 3.30
N TRP A 161 9.31 2.71 2.03
CA TRP A 161 8.83 1.43 1.53
C TRP A 161 9.92 0.51 0.98
N GLY A 162 11.19 0.91 1.00
CA GLY A 162 12.27 0.14 0.41
C GLY A 162 12.09 -0.05 -1.10
N LEU A 163 11.64 0.98 -1.82
CA LEU A 163 11.51 0.95 -3.27
C LEU A 163 12.71 1.61 -3.94
N VAL A 164 13.02 1.18 -5.16
CA VAL A 164 14.05 1.82 -6.03
C VAL A 164 13.73 3.31 -6.16
N LEU A 165 14.69 4.20 -5.96
CA LEU A 165 14.48 5.65 -6.02
C LEU A 165 14.40 6.13 -7.48
N LEU A 166 13.72 7.25 -7.68
CA LEU A 166 13.61 7.90 -8.99
C LEU A 166 14.79 8.84 -9.22
N GLY A 167 15.26 8.91 -10.47
CA GLY A 167 16.33 9.79 -10.88
C GLY A 167 17.67 9.07 -11.03
N SER A 168 18.71 9.83 -11.34
CA SER A 168 20.07 9.30 -11.40
C SER A 168 20.64 9.03 -10.01
N ALA A 169 21.49 8.02 -9.91
CA ALA A 169 22.25 7.74 -8.68
C ALA A 169 22.94 9.02 -8.14
N GLY A 170 22.55 9.39 -6.92
CA GLY A 170 23.06 10.57 -6.23
C GLY A 170 24.19 10.24 -5.25
N SER A 171 24.29 11.05 -4.20
CA SER A 171 25.21 10.83 -3.08
C SER A 171 24.75 9.71 -2.12
N ASP A 172 23.50 9.26 -2.22
CA ASP A 172 22.93 8.20 -1.41
C ASP A 172 23.26 6.83 -2.02
N LEU A 173 24.44 6.31 -1.70
CA LEU A 173 24.90 4.99 -2.14
C LEU A 173 24.21 3.82 -1.39
N GLY A 174 23.36 4.13 -0.40
CA GLY A 174 22.63 3.13 0.39
C GLY A 174 21.35 2.64 -0.29
N HIS A 175 20.94 3.27 -1.39
CA HIS A 175 19.73 2.95 -2.13
C HIS A 175 20.00 2.86 -3.62
N SER A 176 19.22 2.03 -4.31
CA SER A 176 19.25 1.93 -5.76
C SER A 176 18.36 2.99 -6.42
N TYR A 177 18.67 3.31 -7.67
CA TYR A 177 17.98 4.31 -8.47
C TYR A 177 17.53 3.69 -9.80
N ASP A 178 16.51 4.28 -10.43
CA ASP A 178 16.06 3.88 -11.77
C ASP A 178 16.93 4.43 -12.90
N ASP A 179 17.82 5.39 -12.58
CA ASP A 179 18.74 6.07 -13.50
C ASP A 179 18.04 6.79 -14.67
N GLU A 180 16.76 7.13 -14.50
CA GLU A 180 15.96 7.83 -15.50
C GLU A 180 16.04 9.37 -15.31
N ALA A 181 16.08 10.09 -16.43
CA ALA A 181 16.07 11.55 -16.42
C ALA A 181 14.63 12.08 -16.39
N TYR A 182 14.22 12.63 -15.25
CA TYR A 182 12.86 13.16 -15.08
C TYR A 182 12.74 14.62 -15.49
N THR A 183 11.77 14.90 -16.35
CA THR A 183 11.30 16.25 -16.65
C THR A 183 10.11 16.58 -15.74
N ALA A 184 9.76 17.87 -15.61
CA ALA A 184 8.55 18.25 -14.88
C ALA A 184 7.29 17.50 -15.37
N GLN A 185 7.19 17.26 -16.69
CA GLN A 185 6.07 16.53 -17.25
C GLN A 185 6.09 15.05 -16.92
N SER A 186 7.22 14.35 -17.11
CA SER A 186 7.31 12.91 -16.81
C SER A 186 7.17 12.64 -15.31
N LEU A 187 7.76 13.48 -14.45
CA LEU A 187 7.63 13.35 -13.00
C LEU A 187 6.20 13.62 -12.52
N MET A 188 5.52 14.62 -13.09
CA MET A 188 4.10 14.86 -12.78
C MET A 188 3.23 13.66 -13.15
N GLN A 189 3.47 13.06 -14.32
CA GLN A 189 2.73 11.85 -14.73
C GLN A 189 2.99 10.68 -13.79
N HIS A 190 4.23 10.48 -13.37
CA HIS A 190 4.60 9.45 -12.41
C HIS A 190 3.94 9.68 -11.03
N LEU A 191 4.01 10.91 -10.53
CA LEU A 191 3.34 11.32 -9.28
C LEU A 191 1.83 11.05 -9.32
N MET A 192 1.17 11.43 -10.41
CA MET A 192 -0.29 11.32 -10.56
C MET A 192 -0.77 9.89 -10.76
N ARG A 193 -0.01 9.04 -11.48
CA ARG A 193 -0.47 7.71 -11.90
C ARG A 193 0.09 6.56 -11.06
N VAL A 194 1.20 6.79 -10.36
CA VAL A 194 1.89 5.76 -9.58
C VAL A 194 1.93 6.16 -8.11
N GLU A 195 2.67 7.21 -7.76
CA GLU A 195 2.93 7.50 -6.34
C GLU A 195 1.66 7.83 -5.57
N LYS A 196 0.90 8.84 -6.01
CA LYS A 196 -0.29 9.27 -5.26
C LYS A 196 -1.36 8.17 -5.19
N PRO A 197 -1.70 7.47 -6.28
CA PRO A 197 -2.71 6.41 -6.22
C PRO A 197 -2.33 5.22 -5.35
N LEU A 198 -1.06 4.80 -5.34
CA LEU A 198 -0.61 3.67 -4.54
C LEU A 198 -0.34 4.05 -3.08
N GLU A 199 0.06 5.29 -2.83
CA GLU A 199 0.35 5.78 -1.49
C GLU A 199 -0.95 6.07 -0.74
N THR A 200 -1.98 6.63 -1.39
CA THR A 200 -3.26 7.08 -0.77
C THR A 200 -4.49 6.29 -1.25
N SER A 201 -4.31 5.04 -1.66
CA SER A 201 -5.42 4.24 -2.21
C SER A 201 -6.56 4.14 -1.21
N ILE A 202 -7.81 4.21 -1.71
CA ILE A 202 -9.05 4.13 -0.93
C ILE A 202 -9.19 5.10 0.27
N GLU A 203 -8.36 6.15 0.32
CA GLU A 203 -8.44 7.23 1.33
C GLU A 203 -9.23 8.45 0.84
N GLY A 204 -9.73 8.43 -0.39
CA GLY A 204 -10.48 9.56 -0.97
C GLY A 204 -9.62 10.69 -1.54
N ASN A 205 -8.30 10.48 -1.66
CA ASN A 205 -7.34 11.51 -2.11
C ASN A 205 -7.06 11.50 -3.62
N ASN A 206 -7.56 10.51 -4.36
CA ASN A 206 -7.44 10.39 -5.83
C ASN A 206 -8.51 11.20 -6.57
N ILE A 207 -8.55 12.51 -6.32
CA ILE A 207 -9.53 13.43 -6.92
C ILE A 207 -9.02 14.14 -8.19
N ARG A 208 -7.81 13.83 -8.64
CA ARG A 208 -7.13 14.55 -9.73
C ARG A 208 -7.00 13.63 -10.94
N PHE A 209 -7.59 14.07 -12.06
CA PHE A 209 -7.57 13.40 -13.37
C PHE A 209 -6.59 14.10 -14.31
#